data_AF-A0A0J6SLY1-F1
#
_entry.id   AF-A0A0J6SLY1-F1
#
_cell.length_a   1.000
_cell.length_b   1.000
_cell.length_c   1.000
_cell.angle_alpha   90.00
_cell.angle_beta   90.00
_cell.angle_gamma   90.00
#
_symmetry.space_group_name_H-M   'P 1'
#
loop_
_entity.id
_entity.type
_entity.pdbx_description
1 polymer ?
#
loop_
_entity_poly.entity_id
_entity_poly.type
_entity_poly.pdbx_seq_one_letter_code
_entity_poly.pdbx_strand_id
1 'polypeptide(L)'
;NLGYPNEYDRSLGHTGAHLMVHGSCSSRGCFAMTDEAISELYAVVREAFAGGQRAVQFQSYPFRMTPENMARHRQDPNIAFWRNLKEGSDRFEVTRAEPGVGVADGRYVFDAGDEATAGAVARKQADDERQVAALVASGTPAVRLVYEDGGQHRSFRETMIAAGGGLGEVSRPEALAAGPREVAMTASGPVAVAGKREPVRGAVALKPAGPGRTEAERQRLLKIFAAAGSGQE
;
A
#
# COMPACT_ATOMS: atom_id res chain seq x y z
N ASN A 1 -4.25 2.22 -13.22
CA ASN A 1 -3.19 1.30 -12.74
C ASN A 1 -2.19 2.17 -12.01
N LEU A 2 -1.80 1.78 -10.79
CA LEU A 2 -0.87 2.51 -9.92
C LEU A 2 0.60 2.38 -10.31
N GLY A 3 0.90 1.65 -11.38
CA GLY A 3 2.27 1.49 -11.90
C GLY A 3 3.01 0.29 -11.33
N TYR A 4 2.30 -0.69 -10.75
CA TYR A 4 2.88 -1.95 -10.30
C TYR A 4 3.03 -2.95 -11.47
N PRO A 5 4.15 -3.69 -11.53
CA PRO A 5 5.36 -3.53 -10.72
C PRO A 5 6.16 -2.29 -11.13
N ASN A 6 6.54 -1.46 -10.16
CA ASN A 6 7.39 -0.31 -10.42
C ASN A 6 8.85 -0.76 -10.64
N GLU A 7 9.79 0.17 -10.78
CA GLU A 7 11.21 -0.18 -10.98
C GLU A 7 11.79 -1.00 -9.81
N TYR A 8 11.40 -0.68 -8.58
CA TYR A 8 11.86 -1.37 -7.37
C TYR A 8 11.34 -2.81 -7.35
N ASP A 9 10.04 -2.98 -7.59
CA ASP A 9 9.40 -4.29 -7.68
C ASP A 9 10.08 -5.17 -8.74
N ARG A 10 10.33 -4.60 -9.93
CA ARG A 10 11.01 -5.30 -11.02
C ARG A 10 12.44 -5.69 -10.66
N SER A 11 13.17 -4.83 -9.94
CA SER A 11 14.55 -5.12 -9.49
C SER A 11 14.63 -6.34 -8.56
N LEU A 12 13.54 -6.64 -7.84
CA LEU A 12 13.41 -7.80 -6.95
C LEU A 12 12.78 -9.03 -7.64
N GLY A 13 12.52 -8.96 -8.94
CA GLY A 13 11.86 -10.02 -9.70
C GLY A 13 10.37 -10.18 -9.36
N HIS A 14 9.74 -9.16 -8.77
CA HIS A 14 8.29 -9.18 -8.52
C HIS A 14 7.52 -9.04 -9.84
N THR A 15 6.40 -9.75 -9.91
CA THR A 15 5.54 -9.83 -11.10
C THR A 15 4.09 -9.57 -10.73
N GLY A 16 3.31 -9.08 -11.67
CA GLY A 16 1.88 -8.86 -11.52
C GLY A 16 1.43 -7.68 -12.35
N ALA A 17 0.18 -7.26 -12.19
CA ALA A 17 -0.38 -6.09 -12.87
C ALA A 17 -1.63 -5.60 -12.15
N HIS A 18 -2.12 -4.44 -12.56
CA HIS A 18 -3.46 -3.93 -12.21
C HIS A 18 -3.71 -3.70 -10.71
N LEU A 19 -2.70 -3.21 -9.96
CA LEU A 19 -2.99 -2.55 -8.69
C LEU A 19 -3.75 -1.25 -8.99
N MET A 20 -4.96 -1.14 -8.46
CA MET A 20 -5.87 -0.02 -8.70
C MET A 20 -6.30 0.59 -7.37
N VAL A 21 -6.77 1.84 -7.43
CA VAL A 21 -7.65 2.41 -6.41
C VAL A 21 -9.07 2.29 -6.95
N HIS A 22 -9.99 1.74 -6.17
CA HIS A 22 -11.37 1.53 -6.63
C HIS A 22 -12.39 1.62 -5.50
N GLY A 23 -13.65 1.82 -5.89
CA GLY A 23 -14.82 1.68 -5.02
C GLY A 23 -15.19 0.21 -4.78
N SER A 24 -16.12 -0.08 -3.89
CA SER A 24 -16.41 -1.39 -3.28
C SER A 24 -15.32 -1.91 -2.32
N CYS A 25 -15.74 -2.39 -1.16
CA CYS A 25 -14.88 -2.75 -0.02
C CYS A 25 -14.22 -4.14 -0.12
N SER A 26 -14.08 -4.70 -1.32
CA SER A 26 -13.44 -6.01 -1.53
C SER A 26 -12.35 -5.92 -2.57
N SER A 27 -11.13 -6.31 -2.21
CA SER A 27 -10.02 -6.35 -3.15
C SER A 27 -9.18 -7.61 -2.98
N ARG A 28 -8.56 -8.03 -4.08
CA ARG A 28 -7.51 -9.08 -4.07
C ARG A 28 -6.12 -8.42 -4.12
N GLY A 29 -5.92 -7.37 -3.33
CA GLY A 29 -4.66 -6.61 -3.23
C GLY A 29 -4.69 -5.17 -3.76
N CYS A 30 -5.82 -4.69 -4.26
CA CYS A 30 -6.00 -3.28 -4.66
C CYS A 30 -6.35 -2.38 -3.47
N PHE A 31 -6.20 -1.06 -3.64
CA PHE A 31 -6.60 -0.07 -2.64
C PHE A 31 -8.10 0.21 -2.76
N ALA A 32 -8.89 -0.59 -2.04
CA ALA A 32 -10.34 -0.44 -1.97
C ALA A 32 -10.73 0.70 -1.00
N MET A 33 -11.71 1.50 -1.41
CA MET A 33 -12.39 2.51 -0.58
C MET A 33 -13.89 2.50 -0.90
N THR A 34 -14.68 3.37 -0.25
CA THR A 34 -16.10 3.49 -0.58
C THR A 34 -16.30 4.17 -1.94
N ASP A 35 -17.48 4.00 -2.53
CA ASP A 35 -17.82 4.58 -3.83
C ASP A 35 -17.84 6.12 -3.76
N GLU A 36 -18.23 6.68 -2.62
CA GLU A 36 -18.20 8.11 -2.35
C GLU A 36 -16.75 8.62 -2.30
N ALA A 37 -15.88 7.93 -1.56
CA ALA A 37 -14.48 8.33 -1.41
C ALA A 37 -13.71 8.28 -2.74
N ILE A 38 -13.92 7.22 -3.54
CA ILE A 38 -13.27 7.12 -4.86
C ILE A 38 -13.83 8.14 -5.84
N SER A 39 -15.10 8.53 -5.72
CA SER A 39 -15.72 9.53 -6.60
C SER A 39 -15.08 10.90 -6.43
N GLU A 40 -14.77 11.31 -5.20
CA GLU A 40 -14.04 12.55 -4.93
C GLU A 40 -12.61 12.50 -5.51
N LEU A 41 -11.88 11.41 -5.27
CA LEU A 41 -10.54 11.24 -5.82
C LEU A 41 -10.56 11.24 -7.35
N TYR A 42 -11.52 10.56 -7.96
CA TYR A 42 -11.69 10.53 -9.41
C TYR A 42 -11.95 11.92 -9.98
N ALA A 43 -12.79 12.73 -9.33
CA ALA A 43 -13.06 14.09 -9.76
C ALA A 43 -11.78 14.94 -9.77
N VAL A 44 -10.99 14.89 -8.69
CA VAL A 44 -9.71 15.64 -8.60
C VAL A 44 -8.73 15.18 -9.68
N VAL A 45 -8.54 13.88 -9.86
CA VAL A 45 -7.61 13.33 -10.85
C VAL A 45 -8.07 13.65 -12.28
N ARG A 46 -9.37 13.61 -12.55
CA ARG A 46 -9.94 14.01 -13.85
C ARG A 46 -9.64 15.47 -14.16
N GLU A 47 -9.88 16.38 -13.22
CA GLU A 47 -9.58 17.81 -13.42
C GLU A 47 -8.07 18.03 -13.58
N ALA A 48 -7.23 17.31 -12.83
CA ALA A 48 -5.78 17.38 -12.97
C ALA A 48 -5.31 16.98 -14.38
N PHE A 49 -5.88 15.91 -14.94
CA PHE A 49 -5.59 15.48 -16.32
C PHE A 49 -6.14 16.45 -17.36
N ALA A 50 -7.35 16.97 -17.17
CA ALA A 50 -7.90 18.02 -18.02
C ALA A 50 -7.02 19.29 -17.99
N GLY A 51 -6.39 19.58 -16.84
CA GLY A 51 -5.41 20.64 -16.65
C GLY A 51 -4.00 20.34 -17.18
N GLY A 52 -3.78 19.18 -17.81
CA GLY A 52 -2.53 18.84 -18.49
C GLY A 52 -1.55 17.97 -17.69
N GLN A 53 -1.88 17.56 -16.45
CA GLN A 53 -1.09 16.52 -15.79
C GLN A 53 -1.20 15.21 -16.56
N ARG A 54 -0.09 14.49 -16.71
CA ARG A 54 -0.06 13.21 -17.45
C ARG A 54 -0.12 11.98 -16.53
N ALA A 55 0.18 12.19 -15.26
CA ALA A 55 0.19 11.17 -14.22
C ALA A 55 0.02 11.86 -12.86
N VAL A 56 -0.34 11.06 -11.85
CA VAL A 56 -0.39 11.49 -10.46
C VAL A 56 0.48 10.53 -9.67
N GLN A 57 1.34 11.04 -8.79
CA GLN A 57 2.17 10.19 -7.96
C GLN A 57 1.34 9.54 -6.85
N PHE A 58 1.44 8.22 -6.75
CA PHE A 58 0.80 7.44 -5.68
C PHE A 58 1.88 6.89 -4.75
N GLN A 59 1.84 7.30 -3.48
CA GLN A 59 2.78 6.84 -2.45
C GLN A 59 2.04 6.01 -1.42
N SER A 60 2.46 4.77 -1.23
CA SER A 60 1.89 3.86 -0.23
C SER A 60 2.87 3.67 0.93
N TYR A 61 2.46 4.09 2.12
CA TYR A 61 3.22 3.92 3.35
C TYR A 61 2.49 2.95 4.30
N PRO A 62 3.22 2.15 5.10
CA PRO A 62 2.61 1.21 6.06
C PRO A 62 1.81 1.93 7.15
N PHE A 63 2.18 3.17 7.45
CA PHE A 63 1.56 4.07 8.43
C PHE A 63 2.08 5.49 8.16
N ARG A 64 1.55 6.49 8.88
CA ARG A 64 2.17 7.83 8.87
C ARG A 64 3.57 7.73 9.48
N MET A 65 4.61 8.15 8.76
CA MET A 65 6.02 7.95 9.09
C MET A 65 6.55 8.85 10.23
N THR A 66 5.77 8.97 11.31
CA THR A 66 6.09 9.75 12.52
C THR A 66 7.02 8.98 13.46
N PRO A 67 7.75 9.68 14.35
CA PRO A 67 8.60 9.05 15.36
C PRO A 67 7.86 8.02 16.22
N GLU A 68 6.61 8.27 16.59
CA GLU A 68 5.79 7.36 17.40
C GLU A 68 5.55 6.03 16.69
N ASN A 69 5.13 6.07 15.42
CA ASN A 69 4.88 4.85 14.66
C ASN A 69 6.19 4.11 14.36
N MET A 70 7.27 4.83 14.06
CA MET A 70 8.59 4.22 13.87
C MET A 70 9.10 3.54 15.16
N ALA A 71 8.87 4.14 16.33
CA ALA A 71 9.20 3.53 17.61
C ALA A 71 8.34 2.29 17.90
N ARG A 72 7.03 2.37 17.67
CA ARG A 72 6.08 1.26 17.87
C ARG A 72 6.40 0.08 16.96
N HIS A 73 6.74 0.32 15.71
CA HIS A 73 6.99 -0.75 14.73
C HIS A 73 8.47 -1.15 14.58
N ARG A 74 9.33 -0.71 15.49
CA ARG A 74 10.80 -0.88 15.42
C ARG A 74 11.31 -2.32 15.27
N GLN A 75 10.49 -3.32 15.58
CA GLN A 75 10.84 -4.74 15.53
C GLN A 75 10.22 -5.49 14.33
N ASP A 76 9.53 -4.78 13.43
CA ASP A 76 8.97 -5.42 12.24
C ASP A 76 10.09 -5.89 11.29
N PRO A 77 9.97 -7.08 10.67
CA PRO A 77 10.95 -7.56 9.70
C PRO A 77 11.17 -6.62 8.51
N ASN A 78 10.20 -5.75 8.19
CA ASN A 78 10.28 -4.79 7.10
C ASN A 78 10.81 -3.41 7.54
N ILE A 79 11.22 -3.23 8.80
CA ILE A 79 11.60 -1.91 9.33
C ILE A 79 12.73 -1.24 8.53
N ALA A 80 13.67 -2.02 7.97
CA ALA A 80 14.73 -1.48 7.12
C ALA A 80 14.16 -0.87 5.82
N PHE A 81 13.20 -1.55 5.18
CA PHE A 81 12.50 -1.04 4.01
C PHE A 81 11.66 0.20 4.35
N TRP A 82 10.97 0.21 5.50
CA TRP A 82 10.19 1.36 5.94
C TRP A 82 11.06 2.58 6.26
N ARG A 83 12.25 2.38 6.83
CA ARG A 83 13.24 3.47 6.97
C ARG A 83 13.66 4.04 5.62
N ASN A 84 13.79 3.21 4.59
CA ASN A 84 14.07 3.71 3.24
C ASN A 84 12.88 4.50 2.66
N LEU A 85 11.65 4.02 2.82
CA LEU A 85 10.45 4.81 2.46
C LEU A 85 10.37 6.15 3.21
N LYS A 86 10.79 6.17 4.48
CA LYS A 86 10.80 7.40 5.30
C LYS A 86 11.64 8.50 4.68
N GLU A 87 12.74 8.17 3.99
CA GLU A 87 13.59 9.17 3.32
C GLU A 87 12.78 10.01 2.32
N GLY A 88 11.93 9.37 1.52
CA GLY A 88 11.01 10.06 0.60
C GLY A 88 9.89 10.82 1.31
N SER A 89 9.31 10.22 2.36
CA SER A 89 8.29 10.87 3.18
C SER A 89 8.81 12.15 3.84
N ASP A 90 10.04 12.14 4.35
CA ASP A 90 10.65 13.30 5.01
C ASP A 90 10.92 14.42 4.01
N ARG A 91 11.35 14.10 2.79
CA ARG A 91 11.49 15.08 1.70
C ARG A 91 10.17 15.73 1.36
N PHE A 92 9.10 14.94 1.21
CA PHE A 92 7.77 15.47 0.94
C PHE A 92 7.28 16.38 2.09
N GLU A 93 7.46 15.99 3.35
CA GLU A 93 7.02 16.80 4.48
C GLU A 93 7.79 18.13 4.61
N VAL A 94 9.08 18.15 4.25
CA VAL A 94 9.91 19.37 4.26
C VAL A 94 9.57 20.28 3.09
N THR A 95 9.49 19.74 1.88
CA THR A 95 9.40 20.54 0.64
C THR A 95 7.97 20.81 0.20
N ARG A 96 7.01 19.96 0.60
CA ARG A 96 5.64 19.89 0.07
C ARG A 96 5.59 19.67 -1.44
N ALA A 97 6.69 19.21 -2.03
CA ALA A 97 6.81 18.89 -3.45
C ALA A 97 6.85 17.37 -3.63
N GLU A 98 6.40 16.91 -4.80
CA GLU A 98 6.52 15.53 -5.21
C GLU A 98 8.01 15.11 -5.22
N PRO A 99 8.43 14.13 -4.41
CA PRO A 99 9.82 13.69 -4.42
C PRO A 99 10.13 12.96 -5.73
N GLY A 100 11.30 13.22 -6.28
CA GLY A 100 11.86 12.42 -7.36
C GLY A 100 12.28 11.07 -6.82
N VAL A 101 11.75 9.99 -7.40
CA VAL A 101 12.01 8.61 -6.96
C VAL A 101 12.77 7.85 -8.03
N GLY A 102 13.87 7.20 -7.65
CA GLY A 102 14.61 6.24 -8.47
C GLY A 102 14.93 4.98 -7.68
N VAL A 103 15.64 4.04 -8.32
CA VAL A 103 16.07 2.78 -7.69
C VAL A 103 17.55 2.55 -7.93
N ALA A 104 18.28 2.26 -6.86
CA ALA A 104 19.68 1.86 -6.92
C ALA A 104 19.95 0.79 -5.86
N ASP A 105 20.73 -0.23 -6.19
CA ASP A 105 21.15 -1.30 -5.27
C ASP A 105 20.00 -1.95 -4.47
N GLY A 106 18.85 -2.15 -5.13
CA GLY A 106 17.66 -2.75 -4.51
C GLY A 106 17.01 -1.87 -3.43
N ARG A 107 17.19 -0.55 -3.52
CA ARG A 107 16.60 0.47 -2.62
C ARG A 107 16.02 1.63 -3.42
N TYR A 108 15.03 2.31 -2.83
CA TYR A 108 14.60 3.61 -3.34
C TYR A 108 15.70 4.65 -3.07
N VAL A 109 15.97 5.47 -4.06
CA VAL A 109 16.79 6.67 -3.95
C VAL A 109 15.92 7.88 -4.29
N PHE A 110 16.24 9.00 -3.65
CA PHE A 110 15.44 10.21 -3.77
C PHE A 110 16.32 11.39 -4.21
N ASP A 111 15.73 12.31 -4.96
CA ASP A 111 16.39 13.53 -5.41
C ASP A 111 16.92 14.34 -4.23
N ALA A 112 18.18 14.76 -4.27
CA ALA A 112 18.82 15.43 -3.14
C ALA A 112 18.20 16.80 -2.82
N GLY A 113 17.60 17.46 -3.82
CA GLY A 113 17.21 18.86 -3.76
C GLY A 113 18.44 19.79 -3.78
N ASP A 114 18.22 21.07 -3.50
CA ASP A 114 19.31 22.01 -3.23
C ASP A 114 19.93 21.80 -1.84
N GLU A 115 21.07 22.46 -1.55
CA GLU A 115 21.76 22.32 -0.26
C GLU A 115 20.89 22.69 0.94
N ALA A 116 20.01 23.69 0.77
CA ALA A 116 19.09 24.12 1.82
C ALA A 116 18.06 23.03 2.15
N THR A 117 17.48 22.42 1.12
CA THR A 117 16.55 21.29 1.21
C THR A 117 17.24 20.08 1.83
N ALA A 118 18.42 19.71 1.33
CA ALA A 118 19.19 18.59 1.87
C ALA A 118 19.49 18.79 3.38
N GLY A 119 19.90 20.01 3.76
CA GLY A 119 20.14 20.36 5.16
C GLY A 119 18.87 20.33 6.03
N ALA A 120 17.73 20.76 5.51
CA ALA A 120 16.46 20.73 6.22
C ALA A 120 15.94 19.28 6.43
N VAL A 121 16.07 18.44 5.40
CA VAL A 121 15.73 17.01 5.47
C VAL A 121 16.63 16.30 6.48
N ALA A 122 17.94 16.54 6.44
CA ALA A 122 18.88 15.96 7.38
C ALA A 122 18.58 16.36 8.84
N ARG A 123 18.22 17.63 9.09
CA ARG A 123 17.78 18.08 10.42
C ARG A 123 16.51 17.35 10.87
N LYS A 124 15.49 17.27 10.01
CA LYS A 124 14.25 16.55 10.31
C LYS A 124 14.53 15.08 10.66
N GLN A 125 15.35 14.40 9.87
CA GLN A 125 15.73 13.01 10.11
C GLN A 125 16.42 12.84 11.47
N ALA A 126 17.41 13.69 11.77
CA ALA A 126 18.10 13.66 13.05
C ALA A 126 17.16 13.94 14.23
N ASP A 127 16.20 14.85 14.08
CA ASP A 127 15.21 15.18 15.11
C ASP A 127 14.26 14.00 15.36
N ASP A 128 13.75 13.40 14.29
CA ASP A 128 12.88 12.23 14.36
C ASP A 128 13.62 11.03 14.99
N GLU A 129 14.88 10.80 14.66
CA GLU A 129 15.70 9.75 15.26
C GLU A 129 15.90 9.95 16.77
N ARG A 130 16.15 11.19 17.21
CA ARG A 130 16.23 11.51 18.64
C ARG A 130 14.91 11.26 19.35
N GLN A 131 13.78 11.60 18.72
CA GLN A 131 12.45 11.34 19.27
C GLN A 131 12.14 9.84 19.35
N VAL A 132 12.46 9.08 18.30
CA VAL A 132 12.32 7.61 18.32
C VAL A 132 13.15 7.02 19.46
N ALA A 133 14.41 7.43 19.62
CA ALA A 133 15.27 6.96 20.69
C ALA A 133 14.70 7.29 22.08
N ALA A 134 14.19 8.51 22.27
CA ALA A 134 13.54 8.93 23.51
C ALA A 134 12.28 8.11 23.82
N LEU A 135 11.43 7.85 22.82
CA LEU A 135 10.22 7.03 22.96
C LEU A 135 10.54 5.58 23.30
N VAL A 136 11.61 5.02 22.72
CA VAL A 136 12.07 3.68 23.06
C VAL A 136 12.63 3.64 24.48
N ALA A 137 13.42 4.65 24.88
CA ALA A 137 13.97 4.76 26.23
C ALA A 137 12.87 4.96 27.30
N SER A 138 11.76 5.61 26.96
CA SER A 138 10.61 5.78 27.85
C SER A 138 9.69 4.55 27.93
N GLY A 139 10.03 3.46 27.24
CA GLY A 139 9.32 2.18 27.36
C GLY A 139 8.18 1.97 26.36
N THR A 140 8.14 2.71 25.25
CA THR A 140 7.12 2.50 24.19
C THR A 140 7.13 1.03 23.73
N PRO A 141 6.02 0.28 23.85
CA PRO A 141 5.99 -1.12 23.47
C PRO A 141 6.20 -1.27 21.95
N ALA A 142 6.93 -2.30 21.55
CA ALA A 142 6.96 -2.69 20.14
C ALA A 142 5.65 -3.41 19.82
N VAL A 143 5.05 -3.14 18.66
CA VAL A 143 3.78 -3.73 18.25
C VAL A 143 3.87 -4.29 16.84
N ARG A 144 3.18 -5.41 16.63
CA ARG A 144 2.93 -5.98 15.32
C ARG A 144 1.47 -5.80 14.96
N LEU A 145 1.21 -5.25 13.77
CA LEU A 145 -0.13 -5.17 13.21
C LEU A 145 -0.50 -6.52 12.57
N VAL A 146 -1.66 -7.03 12.95
CA VAL A 146 -2.26 -8.23 12.36
C VAL A 146 -3.57 -7.83 11.68
N TYR A 147 -3.66 -8.06 10.38
CA TYR A 147 -4.85 -7.82 9.57
C TYR A 147 -5.55 -9.14 9.28
N GLU A 148 -6.87 -9.18 9.41
CA GLU A 148 -7.69 -10.34 9.00
C GLU A 148 -8.13 -10.25 7.53
N ASP A 149 -8.44 -9.04 7.04
CA ASP A 149 -8.88 -8.80 5.65
C ASP A 149 -8.71 -7.32 5.26
N GLY A 150 -7.45 -6.88 5.09
CA GLY A 150 -7.15 -5.45 4.99
C GLY A 150 -7.75 -4.68 6.17
N GLY A 151 -7.97 -3.37 6.01
CA GLY A 151 -8.68 -2.60 7.03
C GLY A 151 -8.71 -1.12 6.71
N GLN A 152 -9.80 -0.45 7.07
CA GLN A 152 -9.86 1.01 7.01
C GLN A 152 -9.09 1.64 8.18
N HIS A 153 -8.59 2.85 7.96
CA HIS A 153 -7.95 3.63 9.02
C HIS A 153 -8.96 3.95 10.14
N ARG A 154 -8.53 3.84 11.41
CA ARG A 154 -9.38 3.87 12.61
C ARG A 154 -10.36 5.03 12.63
N SER A 155 -9.89 6.25 12.31
CA SER A 155 -10.72 7.44 12.31
C SER A 155 -11.91 7.33 11.36
N PHE A 156 -11.71 6.85 10.13
CA PHE A 156 -12.79 6.70 9.16
C PHE A 156 -13.77 5.62 9.57
N ARG A 157 -13.27 4.50 10.10
CA ARG A 157 -14.13 3.43 10.62
C ARG A 157 -15.00 3.93 11.78
N GLU A 158 -14.41 4.63 12.74
CA GLU A 158 -15.14 5.20 13.89
C GLU A 158 -16.16 6.24 13.43
N THR A 159 -15.81 7.11 12.47
CA THR A 159 -16.75 8.08 11.89
C THR A 159 -17.89 7.39 11.13
N MET A 160 -17.62 6.35 10.33
CA MET A 160 -18.69 5.62 9.61
C MET A 160 -19.63 4.89 10.56
N ILE A 161 -19.09 4.21 11.59
CA ILE A 161 -19.90 3.57 12.64
C ILE A 161 -20.75 4.62 13.37
N ALA A 162 -20.16 5.76 13.73
CA ALA A 162 -20.87 6.84 14.40
C ALA A 162 -21.95 7.48 13.53
N ALA A 163 -21.76 7.52 12.20
CA ALA A 163 -22.72 8.05 11.23
C ALA A 163 -23.87 7.08 10.93
N GLY A 164 -23.91 5.89 11.54
CA GLY A 164 -24.94 4.87 11.27
C GLY A 164 -24.81 4.22 9.89
N GLY A 165 -23.71 4.46 9.18
CA GLY A 165 -23.41 3.80 7.92
C GLY A 165 -23.05 2.34 8.18
N GLY A 166 -23.87 1.41 7.68
CA GLY A 166 -23.45 0.01 7.58
C GLY A 166 -22.17 -0.08 6.76
N LEU A 167 -21.34 -1.10 7.01
CA LEU A 167 -20.02 -1.24 6.36
C LEU A 167 -20.10 -1.39 4.82
N GLY A 168 -21.30 -1.52 4.24
CA GLY A 168 -21.58 -1.75 2.82
C GLY A 168 -21.66 -3.24 2.47
N GLU A 169 -21.82 -3.55 1.18
CA GLU A 169 -21.57 -4.91 0.68
C GLU A 169 -20.06 -5.16 0.68
N VAL A 170 -19.58 -5.80 1.73
CA VAL A 170 -18.16 -6.08 1.94
C VAL A 170 -17.97 -7.58 2.10
N SER A 171 -16.86 -8.12 1.63
CA SER A 171 -16.65 -9.57 1.65
C SER A 171 -16.51 -10.15 3.05
N ARG A 172 -16.08 -9.33 4.03
CA ARG A 172 -15.93 -9.70 5.45
C ARG A 172 -16.25 -8.53 6.38
N PRO A 173 -17.54 -8.25 6.65
CA PRO A 173 -17.94 -7.11 7.48
C PRO A 173 -17.40 -7.24 8.91
N GLU A 174 -17.23 -8.46 9.41
CA GLU A 174 -16.67 -8.74 10.72
C GLU A 174 -15.18 -8.37 10.79
N ALA A 175 -14.41 -8.65 9.74
CA ALA A 175 -12.98 -8.32 9.69
C ALA A 175 -12.75 -6.80 9.59
N LEU A 176 -13.59 -6.10 8.82
CA LEU A 176 -13.59 -4.63 8.76
C LEU A 176 -14.02 -4.00 10.10
N ALA A 177 -15.03 -4.57 10.76
CA ALA A 177 -15.47 -4.13 12.08
C ALA A 177 -14.38 -4.34 13.13
N ALA A 178 -13.72 -5.50 13.15
CA ALA A 178 -12.63 -5.80 14.08
C ALA A 178 -11.40 -4.90 13.85
N GLY A 179 -11.06 -4.63 12.59
CA GLY A 179 -9.90 -3.84 12.19
C GLY A 179 -8.56 -4.48 12.60
N PRO A 180 -7.44 -3.77 12.38
CA PRO A 180 -6.13 -4.30 12.72
C PRO A 180 -6.00 -4.52 14.22
N ARG A 181 -5.50 -5.70 14.61
CA ARG A 181 -5.12 -5.97 16.00
C ARG A 181 -3.64 -5.69 16.18
N GLU A 182 -3.32 -4.92 17.21
CA GLU A 182 -1.95 -4.71 17.63
C GLU A 182 -1.59 -5.73 18.70
N VAL A 183 -0.58 -6.54 18.41
CA VAL A 183 -0.01 -7.46 19.37
C VAL A 183 1.30 -6.86 19.88
N ALA A 184 1.39 -6.62 21.18
CA ALA A 184 2.64 -6.22 21.81
C ALA A 184 3.68 -7.32 21.56
N MET A 185 4.78 -6.95 20.91
CA MET A 185 5.91 -7.85 20.73
C MET A 185 6.62 -7.94 22.08
N THR A 186 6.58 -9.12 22.70
CA THR A 186 7.42 -9.40 23.86
C THR A 186 8.87 -9.23 23.43
N ALA A 187 9.72 -8.71 24.33
CA ALA A 187 11.15 -8.59 24.11
C ALA A 187 11.79 -9.99 24.02
N SER A 188 11.57 -10.66 22.89
CA SER A 188 12.34 -11.84 22.52
C SER A 188 13.68 -11.30 22.02
N GLY A 189 14.74 -11.63 22.74
CA GLY A 189 16.13 -11.30 22.37
C GLY A 189 16.46 -11.79 20.94
N PRO A 190 17.66 -11.46 20.43
CA PRO A 190 18.01 -11.74 19.04
C PRO A 190 17.94 -13.24 18.77
N VAL A 191 16.88 -13.67 18.08
CA VAL A 191 16.86 -15.00 17.46
C VAL A 191 17.75 -14.87 16.23
N ALA A 192 19.01 -15.26 16.39
CA ALA A 192 19.89 -15.52 15.28
C ALA A 192 19.26 -16.61 14.41
N VAL A 193 18.65 -16.22 13.29
CA VAL A 193 18.30 -17.18 12.23
C VAL A 193 19.57 -17.40 11.41
N ALA A 194 20.50 -18.16 11.97
CA ALA A 194 21.51 -18.88 11.19
C ALA A 194 20.79 -19.98 10.40
N GLY A 195 21.02 -20.00 9.09
CA GLY A 195 20.12 -20.64 8.14
C GLY A 195 20.16 -22.17 8.08
N LYS A 196 19.09 -22.71 7.49
CA LYS A 196 19.16 -23.69 6.39
C LYS A 196 17.96 -23.42 5.46
N ARG A 197 18.21 -22.86 4.27
CA ARG A 197 17.24 -22.93 3.16
C ARG A 197 17.30 -24.35 2.65
N GLU A 198 16.36 -25.18 3.09
CA GLU A 198 16.11 -26.48 2.48
C GLU A 198 15.38 -26.23 1.14
N PRO A 199 15.81 -26.82 0.02
CA PRO A 199 15.18 -26.59 -1.26
C PRO A 199 13.82 -27.30 -1.28
N VAL A 200 12.73 -26.54 -1.28
CA VAL A 200 11.40 -27.08 -1.55
C VAL A 200 11.39 -27.54 -3.01
N ARG A 201 11.64 -28.83 -3.24
CA ARG A 201 11.27 -29.52 -4.49
C ARG A 201 9.75 -29.56 -4.56
N GLY A 202 9.15 -28.52 -5.14
CA GLY A 202 7.76 -28.57 -5.59
C GLY A 202 7.69 -29.33 -6.91
N ALA A 203 7.23 -30.58 -6.85
CA ALA A 203 6.78 -31.28 -8.05
C ALA A 203 5.66 -30.47 -8.70
N VAL A 204 5.83 -30.13 -9.98
CA VAL A 204 4.80 -29.49 -10.79
C VAL A 204 3.67 -30.49 -11.01
N ALA A 205 2.58 -30.35 -10.26
CA ALA A 205 1.32 -30.98 -10.63
C ALA A 205 0.64 -30.08 -11.66
N LEU A 206 0.67 -30.49 -12.94
CA LEU A 206 -0.18 -29.88 -13.96
C LEU A 206 -1.65 -30.04 -13.55
N LYS A 207 -2.33 -28.91 -13.39
CA LYS A 207 -3.78 -28.85 -13.20
C LYS A 207 -4.47 -29.31 -14.51
N PRO A 208 -5.46 -30.21 -14.48
CA PRO A 208 -6.15 -30.61 -15.69
C PRO A 208 -6.92 -29.45 -16.30
N ALA A 209 -6.95 -29.38 -17.63
CA ALA A 209 -7.69 -28.40 -18.39
C ALA A 209 -9.19 -28.48 -18.03
N GLY A 210 -9.77 -27.35 -17.61
CA GLY A 210 -11.22 -27.23 -17.44
C GLY A 210 -11.94 -27.38 -18.79
N PRO A 211 -13.23 -27.77 -18.79
CA PRO A 211 -13.96 -27.98 -20.04
C PRO A 211 -14.03 -26.67 -20.83
N GLY A 212 -13.68 -26.74 -22.11
CA GLY A 212 -13.75 -25.61 -23.02
C GLY A 212 -15.18 -25.07 -23.11
N ARG A 213 -15.32 -23.73 -23.12
CA ARG A 213 -16.62 -23.08 -23.33
C ARG A 213 -17.23 -23.55 -24.64
N THR A 214 -18.51 -23.87 -24.60
CA THR A 214 -19.25 -24.34 -25.78
C THR A 214 -19.38 -23.21 -26.81
N GLU A 215 -19.50 -23.58 -28.09
CA GLU A 215 -19.69 -22.62 -29.18
C GLU A 215 -20.91 -21.70 -28.96
N ALA A 216 -21.94 -22.20 -28.28
CA ALA A 216 -23.12 -21.43 -27.88
C ALA A 216 -22.78 -20.30 -26.89
N GLU A 217 -21.88 -20.51 -25.93
CA GLU A 217 -21.44 -19.47 -24.99
C GLU A 217 -20.57 -18.42 -25.67
N ARG A 218 -19.73 -18.82 -26.64
CA ARG A 218 -18.96 -17.89 -27.47
C ARG A 218 -19.86 -16.99 -28.29
N GLN A 219 -20.88 -17.56 -28.96
CA GLN A 219 -21.82 -16.78 -29.76
C GLN A 219 -22.71 -15.86 -28.91
N ARG A 220 -23.07 -16.28 -27.69
CA ARG A 220 -23.82 -15.42 -26.76
C ARG A 220 -23.00 -14.21 -26.31
N LEU A 221 -21.71 -14.40 -26.02
CA LEU A 221 -20.80 -13.31 -25.67
C LEU A 221 -20.56 -12.35 -26.84
N LEU A 222 -20.36 -12.86 -28.06
CA LEU A 222 -20.17 -12.02 -29.25
C LEU A 222 -21.40 -11.15 -29.58
N LYS A 223 -22.62 -11.67 -29.37
CA LYS A 223 -23.86 -10.88 -29.53
C LYS A 223 -24.01 -9.79 -28.47
N ILE A 224 -23.58 -10.04 -27.24
CA ILE A 224 -23.60 -9.04 -26.16
C ILE A 224 -22.62 -7.90 -26.46
N PHE A 225 -21.42 -8.22 -27.00
CA PHE A 225 -20.45 -7.19 -27.39
C PHE A 225 -20.88 -6.40 -28.64
N ALA A 226 -21.58 -7.02 -29.59
CA ALA A 226 -22.11 -6.32 -30.77
C ALA A 226 -23.24 -5.34 -30.43
N ALA A 227 -24.10 -5.66 -29.44
CA ALA A 227 -25.19 -4.78 -29.00
C ALA A 227 -24.71 -3.56 -28.19
N ALA A 228 -23.50 -3.59 -27.65
CA ALA A 228 -22.89 -2.48 -26.92
C ALA A 228 -22.18 -1.46 -27.84
N GLY A 229 -22.09 -1.72 -29.15
CA GLY A 229 -21.33 -0.91 -30.12
C GLY A 229 -22.15 -0.05 -31.08
N SER A 230 -23.49 -0.10 -31.02
CA SER A 230 -24.37 0.70 -31.89
C SER A 230 -25.22 1.68 -31.07
N GLY A 231 -24.59 2.75 -30.61
CA GLY A 231 -25.26 3.94 -30.10
C GLY A 231 -24.71 5.17 -30.81
N GLN A 232 -25.20 5.43 -32.03
CA GLN A 232 -25.21 6.78 -32.59
C GLN A 232 -26.53 7.43 -32.19
N GLU A 233 -26.45 8.42 -31.29
CA GLU A 233 -26.94 9.82 -31.41
C GLU A 233 -26.76 10.51 -30.05
#